data_AF-A0A9D6SYS6-F1
#
_entry.id   AF-A0A9D6SYS6-F1
#
_cell.length_a   1.000
_cell.length_b   1.000
_cell.length_c   1.000
_cell.angle_alpha   90.00
_cell.angle_beta   90.00
_cell.angle_gamma   90.00
#
_symmetry.space_group_name_H-M   'P 1'
#
loop_
_entity.id
_entity.type
_entity.pdbx_description
1 polymer ?
#
loop_
_entity_poly.entity_id
_entity_poly.type
_entity_poly.pdbx_seq_one_letter_code
_entity_poly.pdbx_strand_id
1 'polypeptide(L)'
;MTARDVSSALRKVAALRALCLRLPHLPTPAERERLRRFETLVASPEATTDVDVNALVVGWRRWWLTGRIDLLLAMASHLPAALAERDPRLAGYLQAARMRNSAEERRSLPPTATLRT
;
A
#
# COMPACT_ATOMS: atom_id res chain seq x y z
N MET A 1 32.19 -1.15 -15.01
CA MET A 1 31.15 -0.34 -14.34
C MET A 1 31.52 -0.26 -12.86
N THR A 2 31.74 0.93 -12.32
CA THR A 2 32.29 1.09 -10.97
C THR A 2 31.17 1.13 -9.92
N ALA A 3 31.47 0.85 -8.65
CA ALA A 3 30.51 0.95 -7.55
C ALA A 3 29.87 2.35 -7.42
N ARG A 4 30.61 3.39 -7.86
CA ARG A 4 30.13 4.78 -7.91
C ARG A 4 29.04 4.97 -8.96
N ASP A 5 29.17 4.31 -10.12
CA ASP A 5 28.19 4.37 -11.20
C ASP A 5 26.87 3.70 -10.79
N VAL A 6 26.96 2.55 -10.11
CA VAL A 6 25.79 1.83 -9.56
C VAL A 6 25.05 2.70 -8.55
N SER A 7 25.78 3.31 -7.61
CA SER A 7 25.19 4.18 -6.59
C SER A 7 24.48 5.41 -7.19
N SER A 8 25.08 6.00 -8.23
CA SER A 8 24.50 7.11 -8.98
C SER A 8 23.22 6.69 -9.73
N ALA A 9 23.24 5.53 -10.39
CA ALA A 9 22.08 4.98 -11.09
C ALA A 9 20.92 4.71 -10.12
N LEU A 10 21.18 4.06 -8.98
CA LEU A 10 20.15 3.78 -7.97
C LEU A 10 19.52 5.07 -7.43
N ARG A 11 20.31 6.12 -7.22
CA ARG A 11 19.80 7.42 -6.75
C ARG A 11 18.90 8.08 -7.80
N LYS A 12 19.26 8.03 -9.08
CA LYS A 12 18.42 8.54 -10.18
C LYS A 12 17.11 7.75 -10.31
N VAL A 13 17.17 6.43 -10.20
CA VAL A 13 15.96 5.56 -10.20
C VAL A 13 15.05 5.88 -9.01
N ALA A 14 15.62 6.08 -7.81
CA ALA A 14 14.86 6.47 -6.63
C ALA A 14 14.19 7.84 -6.81
N ALA A 15 14.91 8.82 -7.38
CA ALA A 15 14.37 10.15 -7.67
C ALA A 15 13.24 10.11 -8.72
N LEU A 16 13.41 9.34 -9.80
CA LEU A 16 12.37 9.14 -10.81
C LEU A 16 11.15 8.47 -10.20
N ARG A 17 11.34 7.45 -9.36
CA ARG A 17 10.24 6.78 -8.65
C ARG A 17 9.50 7.76 -7.75
N ALA A 18 10.21 8.62 -7.01
CA ALA A 18 9.60 9.66 -6.18
C ALA A 18 8.80 10.68 -7.02
N LEU A 19 9.32 11.08 -8.19
CA LEU A 19 8.62 11.97 -9.11
C LEU A 19 7.35 11.34 -9.67
N CYS A 20 7.42 10.11 -10.16
CA CYS A 20 6.27 9.37 -10.69
C CYS A 20 5.17 9.15 -9.63
N LEU A 21 5.54 9.08 -8.36
CA LEU A 21 4.58 9.01 -7.25
C LEU A 21 3.94 10.36 -6.92
N ARG A 22 4.58 11.48 -7.28
CA ARG A 22 4.10 12.85 -7.04
C ARG A 22 3.33 13.45 -8.21
N LEU A 23 3.50 12.92 -9.42
CA LEU A 23 2.76 13.40 -10.56
C LEU A 23 1.26 13.15 -10.35
N PRO A 24 0.39 14.15 -10.59
CA PRO A 24 -1.05 13.98 -10.47
C PRO A 24 -1.49 12.94 -11.50
N HIS A 25 -1.74 11.70 -11.06
CA HIS A 25 -2.35 10.71 -11.94
C HIS A 25 -3.78 11.19 -12.23
N LEU A 26 -4.13 11.35 -13.50
CA LEU A 26 -5.51 11.51 -13.92
C LEU A 26 -6.07 10.10 -14.12
N PRO A 27 -7.06 9.65 -13.32
CA PRO A 27 -7.56 8.30 -13.42
C PRO A 27 -8.26 8.11 -14.76
N THR A 28 -7.91 7.01 -15.42
CA THR A 28 -8.60 6.57 -16.65
C THR A 28 -10.09 6.31 -16.36
N PRO A 29 -10.99 6.37 -17.36
CA PRO A 29 -12.40 6.05 -17.15
C PRO A 29 -12.62 4.67 -16.50
N ALA A 30 -11.82 3.67 -16.90
CA ALA A 30 -11.85 2.34 -16.31
C ALA A 30 -11.38 2.32 -14.84
N GLU A 31 -10.36 3.11 -14.48
CA GLU A 31 -9.96 3.26 -13.07
C GLU A 31 -11.03 3.98 -12.25
N ARG A 32 -11.70 4.99 -12.81
CA ARG A 32 -12.80 5.68 -12.11
C ARG A 32 -13.95 4.73 -11.78
N GLU A 33 -14.35 3.90 -12.73
CA GLU A 33 -15.39 2.89 -12.49
C GLU A 33 -14.94 1.87 -11.42
N ARG A 34 -13.69 1.42 -11.47
CA ARG A 34 -13.12 0.53 -10.43
C ARG A 34 -13.08 1.18 -9.06
N LEU A 35 -12.76 2.47 -8.98
CA LEU A 35 -12.78 3.23 -7.73
C LEU A 35 -14.21 3.38 -7.19
N ARG A 36 -15.19 3.61 -8.05
CA ARG A 36 -16.60 3.66 -7.64
C ARG A 36 -17.06 2.34 -7.06
N ARG A 37 -16.72 1.22 -7.71
CA ARG A 37 -16.99 -0.13 -7.18
C ARG A 37 -16.29 -0.38 -5.86
N PHE A 38 -15.03 0.04 -5.75
CA PHE A 38 -14.27 -0.06 -4.51
C PHE A 38 -14.96 0.69 -3.36
N GLU A 39 -15.50 1.88 -3.59
CA GLU A 39 -16.25 2.63 -2.57
C GLU A 39 -17.48 1.85 -2.06
N THR A 40 -18.16 1.10 -2.94
CA THR A 40 -19.23 0.18 -2.53
C THR A 40 -18.71 -1.00 -1.70
N LEU A 41 -17.56 -1.58 -2.08
CA LEU A 41 -16.95 -2.70 -1.36
C LEU A 41 -16.47 -2.30 0.04
N VAL A 42 -16.04 -1.06 0.24
CA VAL A 42 -15.66 -0.55 1.56
C VAL A 42 -16.84 -0.57 2.53
N ALA A 43 -18.07 -0.37 2.04
CA ALA A 43 -19.27 -0.45 2.88
C ALA A 43 -19.65 -1.90 3.25
N SER A 44 -19.24 -2.90 2.46
CA SER A 44 -19.53 -4.31 2.73
C SER A 44 -18.36 -5.22 2.31
N PRO A 45 -17.24 -5.20 3.05
CA PRO A 45 -16.03 -5.93 2.67
C PRO A 45 -16.21 -7.45 2.64
N GLU A 46 -17.10 -7.98 3.46
CA GLU A 46 -17.39 -9.41 3.59
C GLU A 46 -18.06 -10.01 2.34
N ALA A 47 -18.75 -9.17 1.56
CA ALA A 47 -19.42 -9.57 0.31
C ALA A 47 -18.48 -9.57 -0.91
N THR A 48 -17.19 -9.30 -0.70
CA THR A 48 -16.19 -9.18 -1.79
C THR A 48 -15.88 -10.53 -2.41
N THR A 49 -15.85 -10.57 -3.74
CA THR A 49 -15.62 -11.79 -4.53
C THR A 49 -14.43 -11.67 -5.49
N ASP A 50 -14.02 -12.77 -6.13
CA ASP A 50 -12.86 -12.79 -7.05
C ASP A 50 -12.99 -11.77 -8.22
N VAL A 51 -14.21 -11.42 -8.64
CA VAL A 51 -14.42 -10.41 -9.69
C VAL A 51 -14.07 -8.98 -9.24
N ASP A 52 -14.01 -8.75 -7.93
CA ASP A 52 -13.74 -7.45 -7.32
C ASP A 52 -12.25 -7.16 -7.13
N VAL A 53 -11.38 -8.14 -7.36
CA VAL A 53 -9.93 -8.03 -7.14
C VAL A 53 -9.33 -6.81 -7.84
N ASN A 54 -9.74 -6.52 -9.08
CA ASN A 54 -9.22 -5.35 -9.79
C ASN A 54 -9.70 -4.02 -9.18
N ALA A 55 -10.90 -3.98 -8.59
CA ALA A 55 -11.38 -2.80 -7.87
C ALA A 55 -10.60 -2.62 -6.56
N LEU A 56 -10.37 -3.70 -5.82
CA LEU A 56 -9.54 -3.70 -4.60
C LEU A 56 -8.11 -3.23 -4.88
N VAL A 57 -7.46 -3.75 -5.92
CA VAL A 57 -6.08 -3.36 -6.27
C VAL A 57 -5.97 -1.86 -6.55
N VAL A 58 -6.94 -1.30 -7.28
CA VAL A 58 -6.97 0.15 -7.59
C VAL A 58 -7.26 0.97 -6.33
N GLY A 59 -8.21 0.54 -5.50
CA GLY A 59 -8.54 1.20 -4.23
C GLY A 59 -7.39 1.20 -3.23
N TRP A 60 -6.76 0.04 -3.03
CA TRP A 60 -5.60 -0.12 -2.14
C TRP A 60 -4.40 0.66 -2.64
N ARG A 61 -4.17 0.71 -3.95
CA ARG A 61 -3.15 1.60 -4.53
C ARG A 61 -3.43 3.06 -4.17
N ARG A 62 -4.68 3.52 -4.30
CA ARG A 62 -5.07 4.90 -3.95
C ARG A 62 -4.86 5.19 -2.48
N TRP A 63 -5.25 4.28 -1.58
CA TRP A 63 -5.01 4.43 -0.14
C TRP A 63 -3.53 4.43 0.21
N TRP A 64 -2.73 3.55 -0.40
CA TRP A 64 -1.28 3.53 -0.22
C TRP A 64 -0.62 4.86 -0.62
N LEU A 65 -0.97 5.39 -1.80
CA LEU A 65 -0.42 6.65 -2.30
C LEU A 65 -0.86 7.86 -1.47
N THR A 66 -2.05 7.82 -0.88
CA THR A 66 -2.58 8.88 -0.01
C THR A 66 -2.22 8.70 1.47
N GLY A 67 -1.47 7.66 1.82
CA GLY A 67 -1.02 7.40 3.19
C GLY A 67 -2.11 6.87 4.13
N ARG A 68 -3.25 6.41 3.61
CA ARG A 68 -4.35 5.83 4.39
C ARG A 68 -4.08 4.36 4.71
N ILE A 69 -3.00 4.10 5.46
CA ILE A 69 -2.50 2.75 5.76
C ILE A 69 -3.44 2.00 6.71
N ASP A 70 -3.96 2.70 7.70
CA ASP A 70 -4.90 2.25 8.72
C ASP A 70 -6.21 1.74 8.08
N LEU A 71 -6.77 2.46 7.10
CA LEU A 71 -7.94 1.99 6.34
C LEU A 71 -7.65 0.71 5.55
N LEU A 72 -6.46 0.60 4.96
CA LEU A 72 -6.05 -0.60 4.22
C LEU A 72 -5.97 -1.80 5.16
N LEU A 73 -5.34 -1.65 6.32
CA LEU A 73 -5.23 -2.72 7.31
C LEU A 73 -6.60 -3.12 7.87
N ALA A 74 -7.46 -2.14 8.19
CA ALA A 74 -8.83 -2.40 8.66
C ALA A 74 -9.66 -3.14 7.62
N MET A 75 -9.62 -2.72 6.35
CA MET A 75 -10.35 -3.42 5.29
C MET A 75 -9.81 -4.84 5.11
N ALA A 76 -8.49 -5.03 5.17
CA ALA A 76 -7.89 -6.35 5.02
C ALA A 76 -8.32 -7.35 6.10
N SER A 77 -8.61 -6.90 7.33
CA SER A 77 -9.15 -7.79 8.38
C SER A 77 -10.60 -8.23 8.15
N HIS A 78 -11.35 -7.52 7.31
CA HIS A 78 -12.75 -7.86 6.97
C HIS A 78 -12.89 -8.55 5.60
N LEU A 79 -11.79 -8.70 4.85
CA LEU A 79 -11.81 -9.43 3.59
C LEU A 79 -11.70 -10.95 3.82
N PRO A 80 -12.30 -11.77 2.94
CA PRO A 80 -12.02 -13.19 2.91
C PRO A 80 -10.51 -13.45 2.74
N ALA A 81 -9.88 -14.18 3.66
CA ALA A 81 -8.43 -14.43 3.65
C ALA A 81 -7.95 -15.06 2.32
N ALA A 82 -8.77 -15.97 1.77
CA ALA A 82 -8.52 -16.62 0.49
C ALA A 82 -8.38 -15.63 -0.68
N LEU A 83 -8.98 -14.44 -0.59
CA LEU A 83 -8.95 -13.43 -1.64
C LEU A 83 -7.72 -12.53 -1.53
N ALA A 84 -7.38 -12.10 -0.32
CA ALA A 84 -6.22 -11.23 -0.06
C ALA A 84 -4.88 -11.94 -0.30
N GLU A 85 -4.80 -13.24 -0.04
CA GLU A 85 -3.57 -14.03 -0.18
C GLU A 85 -3.35 -14.56 -1.60
N ARG A 86 -4.43 -14.75 -2.37
CA ARG A 86 -4.37 -15.34 -3.71
C ARG A 86 -3.89 -14.38 -4.78
N ASP A 87 -4.16 -13.08 -4.67
CA ASP A 87 -3.63 -12.09 -5.61
C ASP A 87 -2.31 -11.49 -5.10
N PRO A 88 -1.19 -11.62 -5.84
CA PRO A 88 0.12 -11.17 -5.37
C PRO A 88 0.22 -9.64 -5.22
N ARG A 89 -0.64 -8.88 -5.91
CA ARG A 89 -0.66 -7.40 -5.80
C ARG A 89 -1.32 -6.99 -4.50
N LEU A 90 -2.44 -7.62 -4.15
CA LEU A 90 -3.10 -7.41 -2.84
C LEU A 90 -2.18 -7.82 -1.70
N ALA A 91 -1.59 -9.02 -1.78
CA ALA A 91 -0.61 -9.50 -0.80
C ALA A 91 0.57 -8.53 -0.64
N GLY A 92 1.08 -7.99 -1.76
CA GLY A 92 2.16 -7.00 -1.75
C GLY A 92 1.80 -5.71 -1.02
N TYR A 93 0.60 -5.16 -1.25
CA TYR A 93 0.11 -3.97 -0.54
C TYR A 93 -0.10 -4.24 0.96
N LEU A 94 -0.67 -5.38 1.31
CA LEU A 94 -0.89 -5.78 2.71
C LEU A 94 0.44 -5.90 3.46
N GLN A 95 1.43 -6.57 2.85
CA GLN A 95 2.76 -6.70 3.44
C GLN A 95 3.45 -5.34 3.60
N ALA A 96 3.37 -4.47 2.59
CA ALA A 96 3.94 -3.12 2.65
C ALA A 96 3.27 -2.26 3.75
N ALA A 97 1.95 -2.38 3.92
CA ALA A 97 1.19 -1.72 4.97
C ALA A 97 1.62 -2.18 6.36
N ARG A 98 1.74 -3.50 6.58
CA ARG A 98 2.25 -4.07 7.84
C ARG A 98 3.65 -3.57 8.17
N MET A 99 4.57 -3.61 7.21
CA MET A 99 5.94 -3.14 7.40
C MET A 99 6.02 -1.66 7.78
N ARG A 100 5.18 -0.82 7.15
CA ARG A 100 5.11 0.62 7.44
C ARG A 100 4.53 0.89 8.83
N ASN A 101 3.44 0.20 9.19
CA ASN A 101 2.83 0.32 10.52
C ASN A 101 3.82 -0.06 11.63
N SER A 102 4.50 -1.21 11.49
CA SER A 102 5.53 -1.62 12.47
C SER A 102 6.75 -0.69 12.51
N ALA A 103 7.06 0.04 11.45
CA ALA A 103 8.12 1.04 11.45
C ALA A 103 7.69 2.33 12.18
N GLU A 104 6.42 2.68 12.08
CA GLU A 104 5.80 3.83 12.75
C GLU A 104 5.61 3.60 14.25
N GLU A 105 5.15 2.41 14.64
CA GLU A 105 5.10 1.96 16.04
C GLU A 105 6.48 2.02 16.69
N ARG A 106 7.53 1.54 16.02
CA ARG A 106 8.92 1.60 16.50
C ARG A 106 9.45 3.01 16.67
N ARG A 107 9.00 3.96 15.84
CA ARG A 107 9.37 5.39 16.00
C ARG A 107 8.63 6.08 17.14
N SER A 108 7.46 5.56 17.50
CA SER A 108 6.59 6.13 18.52
C SER A 108 6.92 5.64 19.93
N LEU A 109 7.72 4.58 20.06
CA LEU A 109 8.23 4.12 21.36
C LEU A 109 9.29 5.11 21.88
N PRO A 110 9.17 5.60 23.13
CA PRO A 110 10.22 6.40 23.75
C PRO A 110 11.51 5.59 23.85
N PRO A 111 12.71 6.22 23.76
CA PRO A 111 13.96 5.50 23.93
C PRO A 111 13.95 4.87 25.31
N THR A 112 13.92 3.54 25.35
CA THR A 112 13.92 2.76 26.59
C THR A 112 15.15 3.20 27.39
N ALA A 113 14.93 3.88 28.51
CA ALA A 113 15.97 4.25 29.45
C ALA A 113 16.72 2.96 29.80
N THR A 114 17.97 2.88 29.34
CA THR A 114 18.88 1.79 29.68
C THR A 114 19.21 1.96 31.16
N LEU A 115 18.37 1.39 32.03
CA LEU A 115 18.69 1.20 33.44
C LEU A 115 19.84 0.17 33.49
N ARG A 116 21.06 0.71 33.42
CA ARG A 116 22.26 0.05 33.92
C ARG A 116 22.16 0.04 35.45
N THR A 117 21.94 -1.13 36.03
CA THR A 117 22.41 -1.47 37.38
C THR A 117 23.79 -2.11 37.27
#